data_AF-A0A6G1IFU1-F1
#
_entry.id   AF-A0A6G1IFU1-F1
#
_cell.length_a   1.000
_cell.length_b   1.000
_cell.length_c   1.000
_cell.angle_alpha   90.00
_cell.angle_beta   90.00
_cell.angle_gamma   90.00
#
_symmetry.space_group_name_H-M   'P 1'
#
loop_
_entity.id
_entity.type
_entity.pdbx_description
1 polymer ?
#
loop_
_entity_poly.entity_id
_entity_poly.type
_entity_poly.pdbx_seq_one_letter_code
_entity_poly.pdbx_strand_id
1 'polypeptide(L)'
;MANIAQLPNEILLDIFECLQDEPFFLVNIVSTCRRWYRLGCSTLYRHISLRSKLRGESTATRFAKSAAQRDLVQSLGLQVTQAHLMGLSVLSGYAFDRLIELGDVVASMENLQTVALSFEKPHGHGFTAPAFAIVSLLHSLPKTVVNLSLDCECMSSPELKQPHICDAVGALLPRLRSLRLQTSHLCSGLLSRISPQATLDHERPNFPIVTTRIRATSSLEYLLVRLVMRPESECGPHTLLCYSENRPIQDTRLSTALHDLQKAGAFPLLRHFAVMGRVDAQPTPQNNNWNVFKVRSLAGCGTTTTTLPWCARGGSSSLYMIRDDEGDWFGSFQEITTALEGPLAWTTTGIKGNPPSLRDTIISWPIGHSKLASRDSVIKMFGVSFRLWKHEDAAKMKLLHSRTAAGFDDTAASSQTLPPGWRWEKPIQRAFTWEDSSREADKMPFLHRYQAFDNARLRDVREPTGYGPNVICMFWHMSSAGFRRPSFKYQAIRLQRPIEPSQEVD
;
A
#
# COMPACT_ATOMS: atom_id res chain seq x y z
N MET A 1 23.08 -8.39 48.84
CA MET A 1 22.13 -8.70 47.75
C MET A 1 21.91 -7.44 46.96
N ALA A 2 22.10 -7.45 45.63
CA ALA A 2 21.84 -6.29 44.80
C ALA A 2 20.32 -6.11 44.64
N ASN A 3 19.80 -4.91 44.92
CA ASN A 3 18.38 -4.58 44.80
C ASN A 3 18.16 -3.73 43.54
N ILE A 4 17.31 -4.19 42.62
CA ILE A 4 16.95 -3.46 41.40
C ILE A 4 16.38 -2.07 41.68
N ALA A 5 15.77 -1.85 42.86
CA ALA A 5 15.28 -0.55 43.29
C ALA A 5 16.39 0.48 43.56
N GLN A 6 17.67 0.08 43.60
CA GLN A 6 18.82 0.97 43.74
C GLN A 6 19.40 1.44 42.39
N LEU A 7 18.93 0.90 41.26
CA LEU A 7 19.37 1.35 39.95
C LEU A 7 19.02 2.83 39.73
N PRO A 8 19.85 3.61 39.02
CA PRO A 8 19.52 4.96 38.57
C PRO A 8 18.24 4.98 37.70
N ASN A 9 17.58 6.14 37.63
CA ASN A 9 16.31 6.26 36.88
C ASN A 9 16.52 6.00 35.38
N GLU A 10 17.67 6.39 34.85
CA GLU A 10 18.08 6.26 33.45
C GLU A 10 18.14 4.78 33.07
N ILE A 11 18.80 3.96 33.89
CA ILE A 11 18.90 2.51 33.67
C ILE A 11 17.52 1.84 33.77
N LEU A 12 16.66 2.29 34.69
CA LEU A 12 15.29 1.77 34.78
C LEU A 12 14.45 2.15 33.54
N LEU A 13 14.60 3.37 33.02
CA LEU A 13 13.94 3.80 31.80
C LEU A 13 14.42 2.99 30.60
N ASP A 14 15.73 2.76 30.45
CA ASP A 14 16.28 1.90 29.40
C ASP A 14 15.68 0.48 29.45
N ILE A 15 15.59 -0.10 30.66
CA ILE A 15 14.94 -1.40 30.86
C ILE A 15 13.46 -1.34 30.45
N PHE A 16 12.74 -0.27 30.79
CA PHE A 16 11.33 -0.13 30.44
C PHE A 16 11.13 0.08 28.93
N GLU A 17 11.99 0.83 28.27
CA GLU A 17 11.99 1.01 26.81
C GLU A 17 12.24 -0.32 26.09
N CYS A 18 13.12 -1.19 26.62
CA CYS A 18 13.28 -2.55 26.08
C CYS A 18 12.03 -3.43 26.21
N LEU A 19 11.06 -3.08 27.07
CA LEU A 19 9.80 -3.81 27.26
C LEU A 19 8.63 -3.18 26.51
N GLN A 20 8.87 -2.15 25.69
CA GLN A 20 7.82 -1.40 25.01
C GLN A 20 6.97 -2.25 24.04
N ASP A 21 7.59 -3.25 23.41
CA ASP A 21 6.89 -4.15 22.49
C ASP A 21 5.94 -5.13 23.23
N GLU A 22 6.09 -5.26 24.55
CA GLU A 22 5.31 -6.16 25.40
C GLU A 22 4.57 -5.38 26.50
N PRO A 23 3.47 -4.68 26.15
CA PRO A 23 2.82 -3.71 27.05
C PRO A 23 2.32 -4.31 28.37
N PHE A 24 2.08 -5.63 28.40
CA PHE A 24 1.70 -6.34 29.62
C PHE A 24 2.77 -6.23 30.71
N PHE A 25 4.06 -6.33 30.37
CA PHE A 25 5.12 -6.20 31.36
C PHE A 25 5.23 -4.77 31.88
N LEU A 26 5.05 -3.76 31.01
CA LEU A 26 5.02 -2.36 31.43
C LEU A 26 3.87 -2.07 32.40
N VAL A 27 2.69 -2.63 32.17
CA VAL A 27 1.54 -2.49 33.08
C VAL A 27 1.84 -3.11 34.46
N ASN A 28 2.52 -4.26 34.50
CA ASN A 28 2.95 -4.87 35.76
C ASN A 28 4.04 -4.03 36.45
N ILE A 29 4.95 -3.43 35.70
CA ILE A 29 6.00 -2.56 36.25
C ILE A 29 5.38 -1.33 36.93
N VAL A 30 4.42 -0.65 36.29
CA VAL A 30 3.81 0.54 36.88
C VAL A 30 3.01 0.23 38.16
N SER A 31 2.58 -1.02 38.36
CA SER A 31 1.85 -1.43 39.57
C SER A 31 2.74 -1.83 40.75
N THR A 32 4.06 -1.94 40.56
CA THR A 32 4.99 -2.40 41.62
C THR A 32 5.19 -1.39 42.75
N CYS A 33 5.55 -0.14 42.43
CA CYS A 33 5.86 0.90 43.40
C CYS A 33 5.74 2.30 42.78
N ARG A 34 5.66 3.35 43.62
CA ARG A 34 5.46 4.75 43.17
C ARG A 34 6.57 5.26 42.25
N ARG A 35 7.83 4.84 42.47
CA ARG A 35 8.96 5.24 41.63
C ARG A 35 8.82 4.67 40.22
N TRP A 36 8.52 3.37 40.13
CA TRP A 36 8.32 2.68 38.86
C TRP A 36 7.04 3.11 38.17
N TYR A 37 5.99 3.45 38.92
CA TYR A 37 4.80 4.06 38.35
C TYR A 37 5.14 5.34 37.58
N ARG A 38 5.91 6.27 38.17
CA ARG A 38 6.26 7.55 37.51
C ARG A 38 7.07 7.34 36.23
N LEU A 39 8.12 6.51 36.29
CA LEU A 39 9.01 6.23 35.16
C LEU A 39 8.35 5.32 34.09
N GLY A 40 7.56 4.35 34.53
CA GLY A 40 6.84 3.44 33.65
C GLY A 40 5.70 4.17 32.94
N CYS A 41 5.02 5.13 33.58
CA CYS A 41 4.01 5.95 32.93
C CYS A 41 4.57 6.79 31.77
N SER A 42 5.75 7.40 31.92
CA SER A 42 6.37 8.15 30.80
C SER A 42 6.69 7.26 29.61
N THR A 43 7.01 5.98 29.85
CA THR A 43 7.25 5.01 28.77
C THR A 43 5.93 4.51 28.18
N LEU A 44 4.98 4.13 29.02
CA LEU A 44 3.67 3.56 28.64
C LEU A 44 2.81 4.54 27.83
N TYR A 45 2.81 5.82 28.21
CA TYR A 45 2.01 6.85 27.54
C TYR A 45 2.74 7.55 26.38
N ARG A 46 4.03 7.25 26.15
CA ARG A 46 4.82 7.87 25.08
C ARG A 46 4.22 7.64 23.70
N HIS A 47 3.80 6.40 23.45
CA HIS A 47 3.27 5.97 22.17
C HIS A 47 1.92 5.26 22.35
N ILE A 48 0.85 5.93 21.96
CA ILE A 48 -0.52 5.47 22.22
C ILE A 48 -1.17 5.06 20.91
N SER A 49 -1.84 3.91 20.92
CA SER A 49 -2.74 3.50 19.84
C SER A 49 -4.17 3.41 20.37
N LEU A 50 -5.07 4.19 19.78
CA LEU A 50 -6.48 4.29 20.14
C LEU A 50 -7.35 3.74 19.02
N ARG A 51 -8.34 2.93 19.39
CA ARG A 51 -9.45 2.56 18.51
C ARG A 51 -10.68 3.41 18.83
N SER A 52 -11.17 4.13 17.85
CA SER A 52 -12.40 4.92 17.98
C SER A 52 -13.61 4.07 17.59
N LYS A 53 -14.56 3.96 18.52
CA LYS A 53 -15.83 3.23 18.38
C LYS A 53 -16.97 4.15 18.79
N LEU A 54 -18.18 3.92 18.25
CA LEU A 54 -19.39 4.67 18.67
C LEU A 54 -19.80 4.43 20.12
N ARG A 55 -19.31 3.39 20.81
CA ARG A 55 -19.68 3.16 22.21
C ARG A 55 -18.90 4.11 23.11
N GLY A 56 -19.56 4.67 24.13
CA GLY A 56 -18.96 5.59 25.10
C GLY A 56 -17.82 4.98 25.95
N GLU A 57 -17.62 3.67 25.88
CA GLU A 57 -16.53 2.94 26.55
C GLU A 57 -15.33 2.66 25.62
N SER A 58 -15.31 3.26 24.43
CA SER A 58 -14.17 3.11 23.51
C SER A 58 -12.86 3.51 24.19
N THR A 59 -11.75 2.88 23.78
CA THR A 59 -10.42 3.26 24.29
C THR A 59 -10.13 4.74 24.05
N ALA A 60 -10.59 5.27 22.92
CA ALA A 60 -10.42 6.67 22.57
C ALA A 60 -11.21 7.60 23.53
N THR A 61 -12.46 7.27 23.84
CA THR A 61 -13.29 8.03 24.78
C THR A 61 -12.78 7.95 26.21
N ARG A 62 -12.35 6.76 26.67
CA ARG A 62 -11.75 6.61 28.01
C ARG A 62 -10.47 7.43 28.11
N PHE A 63 -9.63 7.36 27.08
CA PHE A 63 -8.43 8.18 27.01
C PHE A 63 -8.74 9.67 27.03
N ALA A 64 -9.71 10.15 26.24
CA ALA A 64 -10.14 11.55 26.21
C ALA A 64 -10.54 12.08 27.61
N LYS A 65 -11.29 11.28 28.37
CA LYS A 65 -11.78 11.60 29.72
C LYS A 65 -10.69 11.54 30.80
N SER A 66 -9.75 10.60 30.71
CA SER A 66 -8.77 10.29 31.78
C SER A 66 -7.42 10.97 31.57
N ALA A 67 -7.37 12.00 30.75
CA ALA A 67 -6.15 12.45 30.09
C ALA A 67 -5.23 13.34 30.95
N ALA A 68 -4.95 12.91 32.19
CA ALA A 68 -3.99 13.59 33.06
C ALA A 68 -2.53 13.50 32.57
N GLN A 69 -2.25 12.67 31.56
CA GLN A 69 -0.90 12.35 31.04
C GLN A 69 -0.73 12.76 29.56
N ARG A 70 -1.47 13.78 29.09
CA ARG A 70 -1.42 14.23 27.68
C ARG A 70 -0.05 14.78 27.28
N ASP A 71 0.64 15.39 28.24
CA ASP A 71 1.98 15.92 28.12
C ASP A 71 3.04 14.82 27.88
N LEU A 72 2.78 13.57 28.27
CA LEU A 72 3.69 12.46 28.02
C LEU A 72 3.58 11.89 26.60
N VAL A 73 2.51 12.20 25.87
CA VAL A 73 2.22 11.59 24.57
C VAL A 73 3.07 12.23 23.48
N GLN A 74 3.95 11.44 22.88
CA GLN A 74 4.77 11.85 21.74
C GLN A 74 4.25 11.30 20.41
N SER A 75 3.59 10.14 20.43
CA SER A 75 3.02 9.52 19.24
C SER A 75 1.60 9.02 19.48
N LEU A 76 0.71 9.31 18.54
CA LEU A 76 -0.69 8.89 18.57
C LEU A 76 -1.09 8.18 17.28
N GLY A 77 -1.44 6.91 17.37
CA GLY A 77 -2.14 6.17 16.33
C GLY A 77 -3.63 6.13 16.61
N LEU A 78 -4.45 6.72 15.73
CA LEU A 78 -5.91 6.66 15.80
C LEU A 78 -6.43 5.74 14.68
N GLN A 79 -7.13 4.67 15.06
CA GLN A 79 -7.84 3.81 14.13
C GLN A 79 -9.35 3.99 14.31
N VAL A 80 -10.04 4.47 13.28
CA VAL A 80 -11.50 4.61 13.28
C VAL A 80 -12.13 3.31 12.80
N THR A 81 -12.95 2.68 13.65
CA THR A 81 -13.57 1.38 13.37
C THR A 81 -14.73 1.47 12.38
N GLN A 82 -15.10 0.35 11.76
CA GLN A 82 -16.25 0.25 10.85
C GLN A 82 -17.56 0.69 11.52
N ALA A 83 -17.74 0.40 12.81
CA ALA A 83 -18.91 0.88 13.53
C ALA A 83 -18.95 2.41 13.63
N HIS A 84 -17.81 3.08 13.83
CA HIS A 84 -17.73 4.54 13.85
C HIS A 84 -17.89 5.13 12.45
N LEU A 85 -17.24 4.55 11.45
CA LEU A 85 -17.44 4.93 10.05
C LEU A 85 -18.91 4.83 9.63
N MET A 86 -19.62 3.79 10.05
CA MET A 86 -21.07 3.68 9.84
C MET A 86 -21.80 4.89 10.40
N GLY A 87 -21.53 5.27 11.66
CA GLY A 87 -22.12 6.46 12.28
C GLY A 87 -21.82 7.75 11.51
N LEU A 88 -20.59 7.91 11.02
CA LEU A 88 -20.22 9.07 10.20
C LEU A 88 -20.93 9.07 8.84
N SER A 89 -21.08 7.90 8.21
CA SER A 89 -21.72 7.76 6.90
C SER A 89 -23.21 8.07 6.91
N VAL A 90 -23.88 7.85 8.05
CA VAL A 90 -25.29 8.22 8.26
C VAL A 90 -25.45 9.59 8.92
N LEU A 91 -24.37 10.38 8.93
CA LEU A 91 -24.31 11.72 9.52
C LEU A 91 -24.76 11.80 10.98
N SER A 92 -24.48 10.77 11.78
CA SER A 92 -24.86 10.75 13.21
C SER A 92 -24.10 11.83 13.98
N GLY A 93 -24.82 12.78 14.61
CA GLY A 93 -24.22 13.84 15.43
C GLY A 93 -23.27 13.28 16.50
N TYR A 94 -23.68 12.21 17.18
CA TYR A 94 -22.84 11.53 18.18
C TYR A 94 -21.50 11.03 17.61
N ALA A 95 -21.48 10.55 16.36
CA ALA A 95 -20.26 10.09 15.71
C ALA A 95 -19.27 11.25 15.49
N PHE A 96 -19.79 12.44 15.12
CA PHE A 96 -18.99 13.65 14.96
C PHE A 96 -18.54 14.23 16.29
N ASP A 97 -19.43 14.31 17.28
CA ASP A 97 -19.10 14.80 18.63
C ASP A 97 -17.91 14.04 19.22
N ARG A 98 -17.84 12.72 18.97
CA ARG A 98 -16.71 11.89 19.40
C ARG A 98 -15.41 12.20 18.68
N LEU A 99 -15.45 12.54 17.40
CA LEU A 99 -14.24 12.97 16.68
C LEU A 99 -13.82 14.37 17.09
N ILE A 100 -14.76 15.27 17.38
CA ILE A 100 -14.50 16.61 17.89
C ILE A 100 -13.84 16.52 19.28
N GLU A 101 -14.40 15.73 20.19
CA GLU A 101 -13.82 15.47 21.52
C GLU A 101 -12.38 14.95 21.40
N LEU A 102 -12.11 14.05 20.45
CA LEU A 102 -10.76 13.58 20.18
C LEU A 102 -9.85 14.66 19.59
N GLY A 103 -10.38 15.50 18.70
CA GLY A 103 -9.68 16.66 18.16
C GLY A 103 -9.24 17.62 19.26
N ASP A 104 -10.11 17.92 20.22
CA ASP A 104 -9.80 18.81 21.36
C ASP A 104 -8.70 18.20 22.26
N VAL A 105 -8.79 16.90 22.51
CA VAL A 105 -7.77 16.17 23.28
C VAL A 105 -6.42 16.22 22.55
N VAL A 106 -6.40 15.97 21.25
CA VAL A 106 -5.19 16.01 20.42
C VAL A 106 -4.58 17.41 20.38
N ALA A 107 -5.40 18.44 20.25
CA ALA A 107 -4.94 19.83 20.24
C ALA A 107 -4.21 20.22 21.53
N SER A 108 -4.56 19.60 22.66
CA SER A 108 -3.93 19.85 23.96
C SER A 108 -2.67 19.01 24.25
N MET A 109 -2.22 18.14 23.34
CA MET A 109 -1.00 17.36 23.52
C MET A 109 0.23 18.15 23.04
N GLU A 110 0.83 18.93 23.93
CA GLU A 110 1.94 19.83 23.58
C GLU A 110 3.17 19.10 23.02
N ASN A 111 3.43 17.88 23.49
CA ASN A 111 4.60 17.09 23.08
C ASN A 111 4.33 16.12 21.92
N LEU A 112 3.15 16.16 21.30
CA LEU A 112 2.76 15.24 20.23
C LEU A 112 3.52 15.53 18.94
N GLN A 113 4.41 14.61 18.54
CA GLN A 113 5.24 14.73 17.35
C GLN A 113 4.74 13.89 16.18
N THR A 114 4.14 12.74 16.46
CA THR A 114 3.75 11.76 15.45
C THR A 114 2.28 11.45 15.53
N VAL A 115 1.57 11.56 14.40
CA VAL A 115 0.16 11.18 14.29
C VAL A 115 -0.01 10.20 13.14
N ALA A 116 -0.69 9.08 13.41
CA ALA A 116 -1.13 8.13 12.40
C ALA A 116 -2.66 8.00 12.46
N LEU A 117 -3.36 8.41 11.40
CA LEU A 117 -4.79 8.18 11.24
C LEU A 117 -4.99 7.02 10.27
N SER A 118 -5.81 6.05 10.67
CA SER A 118 -6.20 4.92 9.81
C SER A 118 -7.66 4.57 9.97
N PHE A 119 -8.21 3.93 8.94
CA PHE A 119 -9.56 3.40 8.92
C PHE A 119 -9.50 1.87 8.92
N GLU A 120 -10.36 1.24 9.72
CA GLU A 120 -10.51 -0.22 9.67
C GLU A 120 -10.96 -0.64 8.27
N LYS A 121 -10.28 -1.60 7.63
CA LYS A 121 -10.63 -2.04 6.28
C LYS A 121 -11.76 -3.07 6.32
N PRO A 122 -12.85 -2.88 5.56
CA PRO A 122 -13.97 -3.83 5.51
C PRO A 122 -13.58 -5.09 4.71
N HIS A 123 -14.30 -6.19 4.95
CA HIS A 123 -14.21 -7.41 4.12
C HIS A 123 -14.99 -7.30 2.78
N GLY A 124 -15.44 -6.09 2.41
CA GLY A 124 -16.30 -5.84 1.25
C GLY A 124 -16.55 -4.35 1.04
N HIS A 125 -17.76 -3.96 0.63
CA HIS A 125 -18.18 -2.56 0.59
C HIS A 125 -18.39 -2.05 2.02
N GLY A 126 -17.37 -1.45 2.62
CA GLY A 126 -17.48 -0.86 3.95
C GLY A 126 -17.96 0.57 3.93
N PHE A 127 -17.97 1.17 5.12
CA PHE A 127 -18.35 2.56 5.30
C PHE A 127 -17.18 3.49 4.99
N THR A 128 -17.51 4.66 4.46
CA THR A 128 -16.52 5.68 4.13
C THR A 128 -16.47 6.81 5.15
N ALA A 129 -15.27 7.35 5.39
CA ALA A 129 -15.10 8.53 6.22
C ALA A 129 -15.42 9.81 5.40
N PRO A 130 -16.29 10.71 5.90
CA PRO A 130 -16.52 11.98 5.26
C PRO A 130 -15.27 12.87 5.36
N ALA A 131 -14.93 13.56 4.27
CA ALA A 131 -13.69 14.32 4.17
C ALA A 131 -13.57 15.40 5.25
N PHE A 132 -14.68 16.08 5.58
CA PHE A 132 -14.67 17.15 6.57
C PHE A 132 -14.27 16.68 7.98
N ALA A 133 -14.59 15.45 8.36
CA ALA A 133 -14.21 14.90 9.66
C ALA A 133 -12.69 14.72 9.77
N ILE A 134 -12.08 14.26 8.68
CA ILE A 134 -10.62 14.12 8.57
C ILE A 134 -9.98 15.51 8.60
N VAL A 135 -10.48 16.46 7.80
CA VAL A 135 -9.98 17.84 7.80
C VAL A 135 -10.08 18.48 9.17
N SER A 136 -11.19 18.31 9.87
CA SER A 136 -11.36 18.85 11.23
C SER A 136 -10.28 18.31 12.17
N LEU A 137 -10.00 17.00 12.14
CA LEU A 137 -8.95 16.41 12.95
C LEU A 137 -7.55 16.93 12.56
N LEU A 138 -7.30 17.10 11.25
CA LEU A 138 -6.03 17.65 10.74
C LEU A 138 -5.80 19.10 11.19
N HIS A 139 -6.86 19.91 11.23
CA HIS A 139 -6.79 21.29 11.73
C HIS A 139 -6.56 21.35 13.26
N SER A 140 -7.01 20.34 14.01
CA SER A 140 -6.76 20.23 15.44
C SER A 140 -5.34 19.76 15.80
N LEU A 141 -4.50 19.38 14.82
CA LEU A 141 -3.16 18.88 15.11
C LEU A 141 -2.23 19.98 15.67
N PRO A 142 -1.60 19.78 16.84
CA PRO A 142 -0.73 20.78 17.45
C PRO A 142 0.51 21.04 16.57
N LYS A 143 1.12 22.22 16.74
CA LYS A 143 2.29 22.66 15.94
C LYS A 143 3.50 21.76 16.05
N THR A 144 3.58 20.96 17.11
CA THR A 144 4.64 19.99 17.38
C THR A 144 4.56 18.74 16.52
N VAL A 145 3.44 18.49 15.82
CA VAL A 145 3.33 17.36 14.90
C VAL A 145 4.19 17.59 13.67
N VAL A 146 5.25 16.78 13.57
CA VAL A 146 6.22 16.75 12.48
C VAL A 146 6.15 15.46 11.66
N ASN A 147 5.50 14.41 12.15
CA ASN A 147 5.34 13.14 11.44
C ASN A 147 3.85 12.81 11.28
N LEU A 148 3.40 12.63 10.05
CA LEU A 148 2.00 12.37 9.74
C LEU A 148 1.85 11.14 8.85
N SER A 149 1.04 10.17 9.27
CA SER A 149 0.58 9.07 8.41
C SER A 149 -0.94 9.13 8.29
N LEU A 150 -1.45 9.22 7.07
CA LEU A 150 -2.87 9.19 6.77
C LEU A 150 -3.17 8.02 5.84
N ASP A 151 -3.91 7.03 6.34
CA ASP A 151 -4.59 6.06 5.48
C ASP A 151 -6.01 6.55 5.24
N CYS A 152 -6.29 6.96 4.01
CA CYS A 152 -7.49 7.59 3.51
C CYS A 152 -8.13 6.76 2.37
N GLU A 153 -7.84 5.45 2.30
CA GLU A 153 -8.39 4.58 1.25
C GLU A 153 -9.93 4.47 1.32
N CYS A 154 -10.51 4.60 2.51
CA CYS A 154 -11.96 4.52 2.75
C CYS A 154 -12.64 5.90 2.78
N MET A 155 -12.16 6.91 2.06
CA MET A 155 -12.84 8.21 2.03
C MET A 155 -14.04 8.24 1.09
N SER A 156 -15.04 9.02 1.44
CA SER A 156 -16.16 9.31 0.53
C SER A 156 -15.67 10.17 -0.63
N SER A 157 -16.32 10.05 -1.78
CA SER A 157 -16.14 11.02 -2.86
C SER A 157 -16.38 12.44 -2.31
N PRO A 158 -15.51 13.41 -2.63
CA PRO A 158 -15.68 14.77 -2.14
C PRO A 158 -16.98 15.36 -2.71
N GLU A 159 -17.86 15.83 -1.84
CA GLU A 159 -19.02 16.61 -2.26
C GLU A 159 -18.58 18.04 -2.61
N LEU A 160 -19.24 18.64 -3.60
CA LEU A 160 -19.06 20.06 -3.93
C LEU A 160 -19.33 20.89 -2.66
N LYS A 161 -18.35 21.70 -2.23
CA LYS A 161 -18.31 22.55 -1.00
C LYS A 161 -17.70 21.92 0.25
N GLN A 162 -17.38 20.63 0.28
CA GLN A 162 -16.66 20.07 1.42
C GLN A 162 -15.17 20.47 1.39
N PRO A 163 -14.54 20.70 2.55
CA PRO A 163 -13.12 21.02 2.60
C PRO A 163 -12.28 19.83 2.11
N HIS A 164 -11.22 20.11 1.35
CA HIS A 164 -10.40 19.06 0.75
C HIS A 164 -9.24 18.67 1.67
N ILE A 165 -8.99 17.37 1.77
CA ILE A 165 -7.89 16.85 2.60
C ILE A 165 -6.53 17.27 2.05
N CYS A 166 -6.39 17.38 0.73
CA CYS A 166 -5.14 17.89 0.15
C CYS A 166 -4.80 19.31 0.63
N ASP A 167 -5.79 20.19 0.82
CA ASP A 167 -5.53 21.55 1.29
C ASP A 167 -5.12 21.55 2.78
N ALA A 168 -5.79 20.73 3.58
CA ALA A 168 -5.46 20.55 4.99
C ALA A 168 -4.07 19.95 5.18
N VAL A 169 -3.72 18.89 4.42
CA VAL A 169 -2.37 18.30 4.43
C VAL A 169 -1.34 19.30 3.89
N GLY A 170 -1.65 20.00 2.80
CA GLY A 170 -0.80 21.02 2.22
C GLY A 170 -0.47 22.16 3.20
N ALA A 171 -1.41 22.50 4.10
CA ALA A 171 -1.17 23.46 5.17
C ALA A 171 -0.18 22.96 6.24
N LEU A 172 -0.06 21.65 6.39
CA LEU A 172 0.85 21.01 7.35
C LEU A 172 2.24 20.76 6.75
N LEU A 173 2.36 20.61 5.42
CA LEU A 173 3.62 20.28 4.74
C LEU A 173 4.83 21.15 5.14
N PRO A 174 4.72 22.47 5.38
CA PRO A 174 5.88 23.28 5.77
C PRO A 174 6.55 22.82 7.08
N ARG A 175 5.79 22.23 8.02
CA ARG A 175 6.31 21.78 9.32
C ARG A 175 6.60 20.28 9.41
N LEU A 176 6.08 19.49 8.47
CA LEU A 176 6.24 18.04 8.51
C LEU A 176 7.65 17.64 8.10
N ARG A 177 8.31 16.86 8.95
CA ARG A 177 9.52 16.10 8.65
C ARG A 177 9.21 14.82 7.88
N SER A 178 8.08 14.19 8.17
CA SER A 178 7.67 12.94 7.52
C SER A 178 6.20 12.95 7.15
N LEU A 179 5.88 12.55 5.92
CA LEU A 179 4.52 12.36 5.46
C LEU A 179 4.36 10.99 4.78
N ARG A 180 3.46 10.16 5.31
CA ARG A 180 2.91 8.99 4.62
C ARG A 180 1.44 9.24 4.29
N LEU A 181 1.08 9.15 3.02
CA LEU A 181 -0.27 9.40 2.56
C LEU A 181 -0.73 8.27 1.65
N GLN A 182 -1.75 7.53 2.08
CA GLN A 182 -2.41 6.50 1.28
C GLN A 182 -3.81 6.99 0.95
N THR A 183 -4.10 7.25 -0.32
CA THR A 183 -5.36 7.83 -0.76
C THR A 183 -5.69 7.36 -2.17
N SER A 184 -6.97 7.35 -2.54
CA SER A 184 -7.39 7.09 -3.92
C SER A 184 -7.28 8.33 -4.82
N HIS A 185 -7.31 9.53 -4.22
CA HIS A 185 -7.34 10.79 -4.96
C HIS A 185 -6.41 11.83 -4.35
N LEU A 186 -5.70 12.55 -5.23
CA LEU A 186 -4.94 13.75 -4.91
C LEU A 186 -5.22 14.84 -5.93
N CYS A 187 -5.28 16.08 -5.45
CA CYS A 187 -5.41 17.27 -6.27
C CYS A 187 -4.20 18.19 -6.12
N SER A 188 -4.11 19.19 -6.99
CA SER A 188 -3.02 20.18 -6.98
C SER A 188 -2.97 21.02 -5.71
N GLY A 189 -4.09 21.07 -4.96
CA GLY A 189 -4.18 21.70 -3.66
C GLY A 189 -3.11 21.24 -2.67
N LEU A 190 -2.68 19.96 -2.75
CA LEU A 190 -1.64 19.39 -1.87
C LEU A 190 -0.35 20.19 -1.93
N LEU A 191 0.07 20.57 -3.14
CA LEU A 191 1.35 21.25 -3.39
C LEU A 191 1.19 22.78 -3.51
N SER A 192 -0.06 23.27 -3.59
CA SER A 192 -0.35 24.69 -3.83
C SER A 192 0.24 25.65 -2.79
N ARG A 193 0.46 25.17 -1.55
CA ARG A 193 1.01 25.96 -0.44
C ARG A 193 2.54 25.96 -0.37
N ILE A 194 3.20 25.18 -1.20
CA ILE A 194 4.66 25.11 -1.27
C ILE A 194 5.09 25.97 -2.45
N SER A 195 5.56 27.19 -2.17
CA SER A 195 6.08 28.08 -3.20
C SER A 195 7.57 27.80 -3.44
N PRO A 196 8.01 27.53 -4.69
CA PRO A 196 9.41 27.32 -5.04
C PRO A 196 10.31 28.55 -4.88
N GLN A 197 9.74 29.74 -4.64
CA GLN A 197 10.52 30.99 -4.46
C GLN A 197 10.98 31.20 -3.01
N ALA A 198 10.81 30.19 -2.15
CA ALA A 198 11.19 30.24 -0.75
C ALA A 198 12.60 29.66 -0.51
N THR A 199 13.57 30.48 -0.12
CA THR A 199 14.93 30.03 0.27
C THR A 199 15.18 30.29 1.76
N LEU A 200 16.04 29.53 2.43
CA LEU A 200 16.23 29.44 3.89
C LEU A 200 16.83 30.70 4.58
N ASP A 201 16.22 31.22 5.65
CA ASP A 201 16.92 31.65 6.89
C ASP A 201 15.88 31.61 8.01
N HIS A 202 16.14 30.79 9.02
CA HIS A 202 15.51 30.90 10.34
C HIS A 202 16.53 30.87 11.49
N GLU A 203 17.79 31.25 11.25
CA GLU A 203 18.82 31.24 12.31
C GLU A 203 19.61 32.55 12.49
N ARG A 204 19.07 33.72 12.10
CA ARG A 204 19.73 35.00 12.42
C ARG A 204 18.76 36.04 12.98
N PRO A 205 18.66 36.18 14.31
CA PRO A 205 18.04 37.34 14.92
C PRO A 205 18.98 38.55 14.73
N ASN A 206 18.43 39.69 14.33
CA ASN A 206 19.06 41.03 14.33
C ASN A 206 19.61 41.59 13.01
N PHE A 207 18.85 41.52 11.90
CA PHE A 207 19.06 42.47 10.80
C PHE A 207 17.78 43.27 10.52
N PRO A 208 17.77 44.59 10.78
CA PRO A 208 16.71 45.47 10.32
C PRO A 208 17.06 45.92 8.90
N ILE A 209 16.23 45.56 7.92
CA ILE A 209 15.84 46.35 6.74
C ILE A 209 14.98 45.45 5.82
N VAL A 210 13.86 46.04 5.40
CA VAL A 210 12.80 45.50 4.54
C VAL A 210 13.37 44.85 3.27
N THR A 211 13.21 43.52 3.15
CA THR A 211 13.28 42.80 1.86
C THR A 211 12.16 41.78 1.78
N THR A 212 11.52 41.74 0.62
CA THR A 212 10.52 40.77 0.16
C THR A 212 11.04 39.33 0.31
N ARG A 213 10.83 38.69 1.47
CA ARG A 213 11.27 37.30 1.70
C ARG A 213 10.08 36.35 1.71
N ILE A 214 9.79 35.82 0.52
CA ILE A 214 9.02 34.59 0.33
C ILE A 214 9.76 33.48 1.09
N ARG A 215 9.16 32.89 2.14
CA ARG A 215 9.74 31.75 2.86
C ARG A 215 8.68 30.81 3.42
N ALA A 216 8.44 29.74 2.68
CA ALA A 216 8.05 28.46 3.24
C ALA A 216 8.86 27.36 2.52
N THR A 217 10.07 27.09 3.01
CA THR A 217 10.76 25.83 2.70
C THR A 217 10.21 24.76 3.62
N SER A 218 9.86 23.60 3.07
CA SER A 218 9.34 22.50 3.86
C SER A 218 10.48 21.77 4.59
N SER A 219 10.26 21.38 5.84
CA SER A 219 11.18 20.54 6.64
C SER A 219 11.11 19.05 6.29
N LEU A 220 10.41 18.70 5.22
CA LEU A 220 10.13 17.33 4.83
C LEU A 220 11.40 16.60 4.43
N GLU A 221 11.73 15.56 5.19
CA GLU A 221 12.83 14.63 4.93
C GLU A 221 12.35 13.37 4.21
N TYR A 222 11.13 12.91 4.52
CA TYR A 222 10.55 11.67 4.02
C TYR A 222 9.13 11.88 3.51
N LEU A 223 8.88 11.46 2.26
CA LEU A 223 7.56 11.52 1.66
C LEU A 223 7.19 10.19 0.99
N LEU A 224 6.15 9.54 1.50
CA LEU A 224 5.59 8.35 0.89
C LEU A 224 4.15 8.63 0.49
N VAL A 225 3.85 8.57 -0.80
CA VAL A 225 2.49 8.70 -1.32
C VAL A 225 2.09 7.41 -2.01
N ARG A 226 1.00 6.80 -1.58
CA ARG A 226 0.40 5.66 -2.23
C ARG A 226 -0.95 6.04 -2.82
N LEU A 227 -1.04 5.98 -4.14
CA LEU A 227 -2.25 6.21 -4.91
C LEU A 227 -2.96 4.90 -5.17
N VAL A 228 -4.06 4.67 -4.45
CA VAL A 228 -4.93 3.51 -4.64
C VAL A 228 -5.96 3.83 -5.71
N MET A 229 -5.52 3.90 -6.96
CA MET A 229 -6.42 4.06 -8.09
C MET A 229 -7.16 2.74 -8.36
N ARG A 230 -8.49 2.78 -8.35
CA ARG A 230 -9.34 1.71 -8.89
C ARG A 230 -9.62 2.00 -10.37
N PRO A 231 -9.84 0.98 -11.21
CA PRO A 231 -10.18 1.19 -12.60
C PRO A 231 -11.44 2.05 -12.71
N GLU A 232 -11.44 3.00 -13.66
CA GLU A 232 -12.52 3.99 -13.87
C GLU A 232 -13.90 3.32 -14.04
N SER A 233 -13.96 2.08 -14.50
CA SER A 233 -15.21 1.31 -14.62
C SER A 233 -15.90 1.02 -13.28
N GLU A 234 -15.15 0.97 -12.18
CA GLU A 234 -15.70 0.78 -10.82
C GLU A 234 -16.05 2.11 -10.14
N CYS A 235 -15.37 3.17 -10.55
CA CYS A 235 -15.55 4.53 -10.10
C CYS A 235 -16.53 5.23 -11.06
N GLY A 236 -17.84 5.07 -10.84
CA GLY A 236 -18.89 5.65 -11.71
C GLY A 236 -18.63 7.11 -12.13
N PRO A 237 -19.28 7.59 -13.20
CA PRO A 237 -18.89 8.77 -14.01
C PRO A 237 -18.70 10.10 -13.25
N HIS A 238 -19.15 10.19 -12.00
CA HIS A 238 -19.11 11.40 -11.17
C HIS A 238 -18.02 11.38 -10.08
N THR A 239 -17.24 10.31 -9.94
CA THR A 239 -16.26 10.16 -8.85
C THR A 239 -14.86 10.72 -9.16
N LEU A 240 -14.65 11.27 -10.36
CA LEU A 240 -13.33 11.69 -10.85
C LEU A 240 -13.06 13.20 -10.80
N LEU A 241 -14.01 14.03 -10.35
CA LEU A 241 -13.81 15.48 -10.32
C LEU A 241 -13.45 15.94 -8.92
N CYS A 242 -12.22 16.43 -8.75
CA CYS A 242 -11.90 17.31 -7.63
C CYS A 242 -12.49 18.71 -7.89
N TYR A 243 -12.71 19.51 -6.84
CA TYR A 243 -13.26 20.87 -6.89
C TYR A 243 -12.63 21.78 -7.95
N SER A 244 -11.35 21.57 -8.27
CA SER A 244 -10.66 22.36 -9.30
C SER A 244 -11.05 22.04 -10.74
N GLU A 245 -12.08 21.22 -10.99
CA GLU A 245 -12.42 20.59 -12.29
C GLU A 245 -11.28 19.75 -12.90
N ASN A 246 -10.12 19.75 -12.27
CA ASN A 246 -8.96 18.98 -12.68
C ASN A 246 -9.17 17.51 -12.39
N ARG A 247 -8.80 16.70 -13.38
CA ARG A 247 -8.65 15.26 -13.25
C ARG A 247 -7.72 14.93 -12.07
N PRO A 248 -7.95 13.80 -11.36
CA PRO A 248 -7.04 13.35 -10.32
C PRO A 248 -5.61 13.33 -10.85
N ILE A 249 -4.67 13.80 -10.03
CA ILE A 249 -3.26 13.84 -10.43
C ILE A 249 -2.80 12.40 -10.59
N GLN A 250 -2.40 12.03 -11.81
CA GLN A 250 -1.75 10.75 -12.07
C GLN A 250 -0.42 10.68 -11.33
N ASP A 251 -0.05 9.47 -10.90
CA ASP A 251 1.18 9.18 -10.18
C ASP A 251 2.45 9.74 -10.85
N THR A 252 2.54 9.69 -12.19
CA THR A 252 3.61 10.31 -12.98
C THR A 252 3.69 11.82 -12.77
N ARG A 253 2.56 12.52 -12.98
CA ARG A 253 2.48 13.98 -12.85
C ARG A 253 2.80 14.44 -11.43
N LEU A 254 2.34 13.70 -10.43
CA LEU A 254 2.66 13.99 -9.03
C LEU A 254 4.16 13.86 -8.78
N SER A 255 4.77 12.76 -9.27
CA SER A 255 6.20 12.50 -9.11
C SER A 255 7.04 13.60 -9.78
N THR A 256 6.68 13.99 -11.01
CA THR A 256 7.34 15.08 -11.74
C THR A 256 7.20 16.41 -10.99
N ALA A 257 6.00 16.77 -10.55
CA ALA A 257 5.77 18.02 -9.81
C ALA A 257 6.56 18.08 -8.49
N LEU A 258 6.62 16.97 -7.74
CA LEU A 258 7.42 16.88 -6.52
C LEU A 258 8.92 17.06 -6.78
N HIS A 259 9.43 16.40 -7.83
CA HIS A 259 10.82 16.52 -8.23
C HIS A 259 11.17 17.92 -8.75
N ASP A 260 10.27 18.57 -9.50
CA ASP A 260 10.46 19.93 -9.98
C ASP A 260 10.49 20.92 -8.80
N LEU A 261 9.59 20.75 -7.82
CA LEU A 261 9.61 21.52 -6.56
C LEU A 261 10.90 21.30 -5.77
N GLN A 262 11.40 20.06 -5.70
CA GLN A 262 12.66 19.76 -5.04
C GLN A 262 13.83 20.43 -5.76
N LYS A 263 13.90 20.33 -7.10
CA LYS A 263 14.91 21.00 -7.93
C LYS A 263 14.86 22.52 -7.77
N ALA A 264 13.67 23.08 -7.59
CA ALA A 264 13.46 24.49 -7.31
C ALA A 264 13.81 24.89 -5.86
N GLY A 265 14.24 23.95 -5.01
CA GLY A 265 14.67 24.22 -3.63
C GLY A 265 13.53 24.27 -2.61
N ALA A 266 12.31 23.89 -2.98
CA ALA A 266 11.15 23.92 -2.07
C ALA A 266 11.25 22.87 -0.94
N PHE A 267 11.99 21.79 -1.19
CA PHE A 267 12.23 20.68 -0.26
C PHE A 267 13.73 20.43 -0.06
N PRO A 268 14.46 21.34 0.61
CA PRO A 268 15.92 21.26 0.72
C PRO A 268 16.40 20.06 1.55
N LEU A 269 15.55 19.54 2.44
CA LEU A 269 15.88 18.42 3.33
C LEU A 269 15.35 17.08 2.84
N LEU A 270 14.65 17.02 1.71
CA LEU A 270 14.01 15.79 1.23
C LEU A 270 15.06 14.78 0.79
N ARG A 271 15.22 13.73 1.60
CA ARG A 271 16.19 12.65 1.40
C ARG A 271 15.61 11.54 0.55
N HIS A 272 14.36 11.19 0.84
CA HIS A 272 13.67 10.09 0.17
C HIS A 272 12.23 10.49 -0.11
N PHE A 273 11.80 10.23 -1.33
CA PHE A 273 10.38 10.15 -1.59
C PHE A 273 10.05 8.98 -2.53
N ALA A 274 8.84 8.48 -2.37
CA ALA A 274 8.26 7.51 -3.28
C ALA A 274 6.79 7.80 -3.53
N VAL A 275 6.39 7.77 -4.79
CA VAL A 275 5.00 7.76 -5.24
C VAL A 275 4.70 6.38 -5.81
N MET A 276 3.78 5.67 -5.17
CA MET A 276 3.39 4.31 -5.51
C MET A 276 2.04 4.33 -6.20
N GLY A 277 1.98 3.73 -7.39
CA GLY A 277 0.76 3.57 -8.18
C GLY A 277 0.57 2.13 -8.62
N ARG A 278 -0.66 1.84 -9.04
CA ARG A 278 -1.04 0.57 -9.67
C ARG A 278 -1.38 0.85 -11.13
N VAL A 279 -0.88 0.00 -12.03
CA VAL A 279 -1.28 0.01 -13.44
C VAL A 279 -1.86 -1.35 -13.77
N ASP A 280 -3.13 -1.35 -14.15
CA ASP A 280 -3.81 -2.55 -14.62
C ASP A 280 -3.48 -2.81 -16.08
N ALA A 281 -3.11 -4.05 -16.38
CA ALA A 281 -2.86 -4.50 -17.73
C ALA A 281 -4.16 -4.53 -18.53
N GLN A 282 -4.11 -3.95 -19.74
CA GLN A 282 -5.18 -4.17 -20.71
C GLN A 282 -5.19 -5.64 -21.12
N PRO A 283 -6.37 -6.31 -21.11
CA PRO A 283 -6.49 -7.69 -21.53
C PRO A 283 -5.99 -7.86 -22.97
N THR A 284 -5.07 -8.80 -23.19
CA THR A 284 -4.63 -9.19 -24.53
C THR A 284 -5.17 -10.57 -24.88
N PRO A 285 -5.40 -10.88 -26.17
CA PRO A 285 -5.79 -12.23 -26.60
C PRO A 285 -4.82 -13.32 -26.13
N GLN A 286 -3.55 -12.97 -25.95
CA GLN A 286 -2.48 -13.87 -25.48
C GLN A 286 -2.40 -13.96 -23.95
N ASN A 287 -3.11 -13.08 -23.23
CA ASN A 287 -3.04 -12.94 -21.77
C ASN A 287 -1.58 -12.90 -21.27
N ASN A 288 -0.76 -12.13 -21.96
CA ASN A 288 0.68 -11.99 -21.72
C ASN A 288 1.03 -10.69 -20.98
N ASN A 289 0.05 -9.81 -20.77
CA ASN A 289 0.21 -8.59 -19.99
C ASN A 289 -0.13 -8.82 -18.53
N TRP A 290 0.59 -8.16 -17.63
CA TRP A 290 0.49 -8.29 -16.19
C TRP A 290 0.22 -6.95 -15.54
N ASN A 291 -0.63 -6.95 -14.52
CA ASN A 291 -0.79 -5.81 -13.64
C ASN A 291 0.56 -5.52 -12.97
N VAL A 292 0.85 -4.26 -12.72
CA VAL A 292 2.12 -3.85 -12.10
C VAL A 292 1.87 -2.84 -10.99
N PHE A 293 2.71 -2.90 -9.97
CA PHE A 293 2.96 -1.76 -9.10
C PHE A 293 4.10 -0.93 -9.68
N LYS A 294 3.95 0.39 -9.64
CA LYS A 294 4.95 1.36 -10.04
C LYS A 294 5.41 2.10 -8.81
N VAL A 295 6.69 2.00 -8.48
CA VAL A 295 7.31 2.80 -7.42
C VAL A 295 8.19 3.84 -8.09
N ARG A 296 7.74 5.09 -8.07
CA ARG A 296 8.50 6.24 -8.57
C ARG A 296 9.22 6.88 -7.40
N SER A 297 10.52 6.72 -7.36
CA SER A 297 11.34 7.17 -6.25
C SER A 297 12.42 8.14 -6.71
N LEU A 298 12.86 8.94 -5.77
CA LEU A 298 14.12 9.66 -5.86
C LEU A 298 15.13 8.99 -4.94
N ALA A 299 16.24 8.56 -5.52
CA ALA A 299 17.37 8.00 -4.78
C ALA A 299 18.65 8.72 -5.23
N GLY A 300 19.31 9.39 -4.27
CA GLY A 300 20.49 10.20 -4.55
C GLY A 300 20.19 11.35 -5.53
N CYS A 301 20.95 11.43 -6.62
CA CYS A 301 20.79 12.47 -7.65
C CYS A 301 19.83 12.07 -8.78
N GLY A 302 19.23 10.87 -8.74
CA GLY A 302 18.45 10.31 -9.84
C GLY A 302 16.98 10.09 -9.50
N THR A 303 16.16 10.13 -10.54
CA THR A 303 14.77 9.68 -10.51
C THR A 303 14.67 8.30 -11.14
N THR A 304 13.91 7.41 -10.52
CA THR A 304 13.76 6.02 -10.99
C THR A 304 12.30 5.57 -10.89
N THR A 305 11.89 4.71 -11.81
CA THR A 305 10.61 3.99 -11.75
C THR A 305 10.89 2.50 -11.68
N THR A 306 10.57 1.88 -10.54
CA THR A 306 10.60 0.42 -10.37
C THR A 306 9.23 -0.15 -10.70
N THR A 307 9.19 -1.10 -11.63
CA THR A 307 7.98 -1.78 -12.09
C THR A 307 7.97 -3.22 -11.59
N LEU A 308 6.96 -3.55 -10.79
CA LEU A 308 6.85 -4.82 -10.08
C LEU A 308 5.58 -5.55 -10.54
N PRO A 309 5.72 -6.59 -11.38
CA PRO A 309 4.58 -7.41 -11.79
C PRO A 309 3.89 -8.04 -10.59
N TRP A 310 2.57 -8.06 -10.61
CA TRP A 310 1.79 -8.73 -9.58
C TRP A 310 0.54 -9.37 -10.19
N CYS A 311 -0.01 -10.35 -9.48
CA CYS A 311 -1.30 -10.93 -9.82
C CYS A 311 -2.02 -11.44 -8.57
N ALA A 312 -3.34 -11.41 -8.60
CA ALA A 312 -4.13 -12.22 -7.68
C ALA A 312 -3.96 -13.71 -8.02
N ARG A 313 -3.83 -14.57 -7.00
CA ARG A 313 -4.05 -15.99 -7.20
C ARG A 313 -5.53 -16.19 -7.55
N GLY A 314 -5.80 -16.64 -8.77
CA GLY A 314 -7.18 -16.97 -9.17
C GLY A 314 -7.83 -17.97 -8.21
N GLY A 315 -9.10 -17.78 -7.89
CA GLY A 315 -9.86 -18.60 -6.92
C GLY A 315 -10.38 -17.78 -5.73
N SER A 316 -10.80 -18.48 -4.66
CA SER A 316 -11.32 -17.88 -3.42
C SER A 316 -10.24 -17.37 -2.45
N SER A 317 -8.95 -17.51 -2.81
CA SER A 317 -7.85 -17.15 -1.92
C SER A 317 -7.52 -15.65 -2.00
N SER A 318 -7.39 -15.01 -0.83
CA SER A 318 -6.89 -13.63 -0.67
C SER A 318 -5.38 -13.48 -0.89
N LEU A 319 -4.75 -14.43 -1.58
CA LEU A 319 -3.31 -14.48 -1.79
C LEU A 319 -2.93 -13.81 -3.11
N TYR A 320 -1.93 -12.96 -3.05
CA TYR A 320 -1.40 -12.23 -4.20
C TYR A 320 0.07 -12.58 -4.37
N MET A 321 0.53 -12.59 -5.62
CA MET A 321 1.94 -12.70 -5.97
C MET A 321 2.45 -11.32 -6.36
N ILE A 322 3.63 -10.95 -5.89
CA ILE A 322 4.44 -9.86 -6.42
C ILE A 322 5.81 -10.41 -6.83
N ARG A 323 6.34 -9.94 -7.96
CA ARG A 323 7.64 -10.35 -8.48
C ARG A 323 8.63 -9.19 -8.45
N ASP A 324 9.79 -9.44 -7.89
CA ASP A 324 10.95 -8.55 -7.94
C ASP A 324 12.14 -9.25 -8.62
N ASP A 325 13.34 -8.71 -8.43
CA ASP A 325 14.60 -9.29 -8.91
C ASP A 325 14.99 -10.58 -8.17
N GLU A 326 14.74 -10.65 -6.87
CA GLU A 326 15.01 -11.82 -6.02
C GLU A 326 14.11 -13.01 -6.34
N GLY A 327 12.81 -12.80 -6.62
CA GLY A 327 11.90 -13.90 -6.88
C GLY A 327 10.42 -13.56 -6.91
N ASP A 328 9.61 -14.59 -6.62
CA ASP A 328 8.17 -14.49 -6.46
C ASP A 328 7.81 -14.53 -4.98
N TRP A 329 7.12 -13.50 -4.53
CA TRP A 329 6.72 -13.31 -3.15
C TRP A 329 5.21 -13.28 -3.01
N PHE A 330 4.72 -13.80 -1.90
CA PHE A 330 3.30 -14.02 -1.66
C PHE A 330 2.83 -13.42 -0.34
N GLY A 331 1.66 -12.83 -0.36
CA GLY A 331 0.98 -12.33 0.83
C GLY A 331 -0.44 -11.89 0.50
N SER A 332 -1.16 -11.45 1.52
CA SER A 332 -2.37 -10.67 1.33
C SER A 332 -2.06 -9.36 0.57
N PHE A 333 -3.07 -8.75 -0.03
CA PHE A 333 -2.91 -7.46 -0.71
C PHE A 333 -2.34 -6.40 0.25
N GLN A 334 -2.76 -6.43 1.52
CA GLN A 334 -2.23 -5.53 2.54
C GLN A 334 -0.75 -5.78 2.81
N GLU A 335 -0.34 -7.04 2.96
CA GLU A 335 1.07 -7.37 3.21
C GLU A 335 1.96 -6.98 2.03
N ILE A 336 1.56 -7.26 0.79
CA ILE A 336 2.31 -6.82 -0.40
C ILE A 336 2.43 -5.30 -0.40
N THR A 337 1.33 -4.60 -0.16
CA THR A 337 1.34 -3.15 -0.29
C THR A 337 2.06 -2.45 0.86
N THR A 338 2.12 -3.05 2.04
CA THR A 338 3.01 -2.64 3.12
C THR A 338 4.47 -2.98 2.80
N ALA A 339 4.74 -4.13 2.16
CA ALA A 339 6.09 -4.49 1.73
C ALA A 339 6.65 -3.54 0.67
N LEU A 340 5.79 -3.04 -0.24
CA LEU A 340 6.14 -2.02 -1.22
C LEU A 340 6.62 -0.71 -0.60
N GLU A 341 6.19 -0.37 0.62
CA GLU A 341 6.65 0.82 1.33
C GLU A 341 8.15 0.77 1.67
N GLY A 342 8.74 -0.43 1.61
CA GLY A 342 10.17 -0.65 1.72
C GLY A 342 10.75 -0.02 3.00
N PRO A 343 11.80 0.81 2.89
CA PRO A 343 12.46 1.42 4.04
C PRO A 343 11.61 2.51 4.72
N LEU A 344 10.58 3.02 4.04
CA LEU A 344 9.65 4.01 4.59
C LEU A 344 8.39 3.37 5.19
N ALA A 345 8.38 2.05 5.36
CA ALA A 345 7.25 1.34 5.95
C ALA A 345 6.93 1.90 7.34
N TRP A 346 5.66 2.27 7.51
CA TRP A 346 5.17 2.86 8.74
C TRP A 346 4.73 1.78 9.73
N THR A 347 5.08 1.95 10.99
CA THR A 347 4.58 1.16 12.12
C THR A 347 3.39 1.87 12.76
N THR A 348 2.64 1.22 13.65
CA THR A 348 1.46 1.84 14.29
C THR A 348 1.75 3.18 15.00
N THR A 349 3.00 3.45 15.36
CA THR A 349 3.42 4.59 16.18
C THR A 349 4.42 5.52 15.49
N GLY A 350 4.79 5.27 14.22
CA GLY A 350 5.73 6.10 13.48
C GLY A 350 6.49 5.36 12.38
N ILE A 351 7.45 6.02 11.74
CA ILE A 351 8.39 5.36 10.81
C ILE A 351 9.17 4.30 11.58
N LYS A 352 9.30 3.09 11.01
CA LYS A 352 10.15 2.03 11.57
C LYS A 352 11.55 2.59 11.80
N GLY A 353 12.05 2.49 13.04
CA GLY A 353 13.23 3.21 13.54
C GLY A 353 14.43 3.18 12.58
N ASN A 354 15.13 4.32 12.49
CA ASN A 354 16.32 4.62 11.67
C ASN A 354 16.44 3.75 10.41
N PRO A 355 15.95 4.21 9.23
CA PRO A 355 16.24 3.49 7.99
C PRO A 355 17.75 3.24 7.94
N PRO A 356 18.19 1.97 7.75
CA PRO A 356 19.59 1.59 7.83
C PRO A 356 20.38 2.58 6.99
N SER A 357 21.39 3.24 7.56
CA SER A 357 21.98 4.47 7.01
C SER A 357 22.08 4.41 5.49
N LEU A 358 21.07 4.97 4.80
CA LEU A 358 20.85 4.85 3.35
C LEU A 358 21.85 5.72 2.56
N ARG A 359 23.03 5.95 3.15
CA ARG A 359 24.15 6.65 2.52
C ARG A 359 24.75 5.82 1.39
N ASP A 360 24.54 4.51 1.40
CA ASP A 360 24.93 3.64 0.30
C ASP A 360 23.89 3.71 -0.82
N THR A 361 24.39 3.92 -2.03
CA THR A 361 23.68 4.20 -3.28
C THR A 361 22.66 3.11 -3.60
N ILE A 362 21.48 3.20 -3.01
CA ILE A 362 20.38 2.30 -3.37
C ILE A 362 19.92 2.66 -4.78
N ILE A 363 20.37 1.88 -5.76
CA ILE A 363 19.88 1.92 -7.14
C ILE A 363 18.45 1.31 -7.21
N SER A 364 18.24 0.30 -6.36
CA SER A 364 17.06 -0.53 -6.07
C SER A 364 15.98 -0.05 -5.10
N TRP A 365 14.74 0.34 -5.42
CA TRP A 365 13.74 0.47 -4.33
C TRP A 365 13.49 -0.91 -3.66
N PRO A 366 13.92 -1.16 -2.41
CA PRO A 366 13.90 -2.50 -1.87
C PRO A 366 12.52 -2.83 -1.29
N ILE A 367 12.04 -4.05 -1.54
CA ILE A 367 10.77 -4.54 -1.02
C ILE A 367 11.00 -5.21 0.34
N GLY A 368 10.09 -4.98 1.30
CA GLY A 368 10.15 -5.61 2.62
C GLY A 368 9.65 -7.06 2.61
N HIS A 369 10.53 -8.06 2.52
CA HIS A 369 10.14 -9.48 2.45
C HIS A 369 9.71 -10.12 3.78
N SER A 370 9.92 -9.44 4.92
CA SER A 370 9.70 -10.03 6.26
C SER A 370 8.31 -10.62 6.53
N LYS A 371 7.27 -10.18 5.82
CA LYS A 371 5.89 -10.68 5.94
C LYS A 371 5.40 -11.44 4.71
N LEU A 372 6.28 -11.67 3.73
CA LEU A 372 5.94 -12.35 2.49
C LEU A 372 6.49 -13.78 2.51
N ALA A 373 5.72 -14.71 1.98
CA ALA A 373 6.17 -16.08 1.76
C ALA A 373 6.83 -16.21 0.39
N SER A 374 7.95 -16.92 0.31
CA SER A 374 8.59 -17.25 -0.97
C SER A 374 7.76 -18.23 -1.80
N ARG A 375 8.01 -18.26 -3.12
CA ARG A 375 7.48 -19.28 -4.06
C ARG A 375 7.52 -20.69 -3.49
N ASP A 376 8.67 -21.15 -3.03
CA ASP A 376 8.86 -22.52 -2.56
C ASP A 376 8.02 -22.83 -1.33
N SER A 377 7.95 -21.87 -0.40
CA SER A 377 7.10 -21.96 0.78
C SER A 377 5.63 -22.10 0.40
N VAL A 378 5.15 -21.30 -0.56
CA VAL A 378 3.75 -21.35 -1.02
C VAL A 378 3.44 -22.61 -1.81
N ILE A 379 4.35 -23.09 -2.66
CA ILE A 379 4.21 -24.37 -3.37
C ILE A 379 4.08 -25.50 -2.35
N LYS A 380 4.96 -25.53 -1.34
CA LYS A 380 4.96 -26.57 -0.31
C LYS A 380 3.71 -26.53 0.57
N MET A 381 3.26 -25.35 0.99
CA MET A 381 2.13 -25.20 1.90
C MET A 381 0.77 -25.39 1.21
N PHE A 382 0.65 -24.95 -0.05
CA PHE A 382 -0.65 -24.79 -0.70
C PHE A 382 -0.76 -25.50 -2.05
N GLY A 383 0.31 -26.16 -2.54
CA GLY A 383 0.31 -26.85 -3.84
C GLY A 383 0.06 -25.91 -5.02
N VAL A 384 0.40 -24.63 -4.89
CA VAL A 384 0.06 -23.62 -5.92
C VAL A 384 0.93 -23.81 -7.15
N SER A 385 0.32 -23.65 -8.33
CA SER A 385 1.04 -23.62 -9.60
C SER A 385 0.48 -22.48 -10.45
N PHE A 386 1.35 -21.57 -10.88
CA PHE A 386 1.00 -20.51 -11.83
C PHE A 386 1.28 -20.96 -13.26
N ARG A 387 0.44 -20.51 -14.20
CA ARG A 387 0.69 -20.68 -15.64
C ARG A 387 2.04 -20.10 -16.06
N LEU A 388 2.40 -18.95 -15.50
CA LEU A 388 3.70 -18.32 -15.70
C LEU A 388 4.83 -19.30 -15.41
N TRP A 389 4.82 -19.93 -14.24
CA TRP A 389 5.87 -20.87 -13.82
C TRP A 389 6.00 -22.05 -14.75
N LYS A 390 4.88 -22.62 -15.21
CA LYS A 390 4.92 -23.71 -16.19
C LYS A 390 5.55 -23.28 -17.52
N HIS A 391 5.24 -22.06 -17.98
CA HIS A 391 5.89 -21.53 -19.18
C HIS A 391 7.38 -21.29 -18.97
N GLU A 392 7.78 -20.76 -17.81
CA GLU A 392 9.18 -20.54 -17.44
C GLU A 392 9.96 -21.85 -17.38
N ASP A 393 9.36 -22.89 -16.78
CA ASP A 393 9.95 -24.22 -16.69
C ASP A 393 10.09 -24.89 -18.08
N ALA A 394 9.17 -24.60 -19.00
CA ALA A 394 9.19 -25.11 -20.38
C ALA A 394 10.18 -24.34 -21.28
N ALA A 395 10.28 -23.03 -21.10
CA ALA A 395 11.22 -22.15 -21.78
C ALA A 395 12.63 -22.19 -21.18
N LYS A 396 12.78 -22.77 -19.98
CA LYS A 396 14.02 -22.79 -19.17
C LYS A 396 14.57 -21.39 -18.91
N MET A 397 13.70 -20.39 -18.79
CA MET A 397 14.06 -19.01 -18.47
C MET A 397 12.91 -18.27 -17.79
N LYS A 398 13.23 -17.22 -17.03
CA LYS A 398 12.21 -16.27 -16.56
C LYS A 398 11.60 -15.56 -17.76
N LEU A 399 10.28 -15.48 -17.81
CA LEU A 399 9.54 -14.83 -18.91
C LEU A 399 8.98 -13.47 -18.49
N LEU A 400 8.95 -13.20 -17.20
CA LEU A 400 8.45 -11.96 -16.64
C LEU A 400 9.47 -11.43 -15.65
N HIS A 401 9.87 -10.17 -15.83
CA HIS A 401 10.88 -9.52 -15.01
C HIS A 401 10.32 -8.26 -14.37
N SER A 402 10.77 -7.97 -13.14
CA SER A 402 10.78 -6.61 -12.64
C SER A 402 11.72 -5.77 -13.51
N ARG A 403 11.46 -4.46 -13.61
CA ARG A 403 12.36 -3.56 -14.32
C ARG A 403 12.46 -2.22 -13.61
N THR A 404 13.63 -1.60 -13.70
CA THR A 404 13.86 -0.25 -13.21
C THR A 404 14.25 0.62 -14.40
N ALA A 405 13.49 1.68 -14.64
CA ALA A 405 13.76 2.67 -15.67
C ALA A 405 14.20 3.98 -15.01
N ALA A 406 15.08 4.73 -15.68
CA ALA A 406 15.39 6.11 -15.29
C ALA A 406 14.19 7.02 -15.56
N GLY A 407 13.98 8.03 -14.71
CA GLY A 407 12.86 8.96 -14.84
C GLY A 407 11.53 8.41 -14.31
N PHE A 408 10.46 9.14 -14.62
CA PHE A 408 9.08 8.84 -14.19
C PHE A 408 8.14 8.42 -15.32
N ASP A 409 8.67 8.31 -16.54
CA ASP A 409 7.87 8.17 -17.77
C ASP A 409 7.34 6.74 -18.00
N ASP A 410 7.88 5.73 -17.29
CA ASP A 410 7.43 4.34 -17.44
C ASP A 410 6.03 4.12 -16.85
N THR A 411 5.02 4.32 -17.69
CA THR A 411 3.60 4.11 -17.41
C THR A 411 3.09 2.75 -17.87
N ALA A 412 3.89 2.00 -18.63
CA ALA A 412 3.43 0.78 -19.28
C ALA A 412 3.29 -0.37 -18.27
N ALA A 413 2.29 -1.23 -18.50
CA ALA A 413 2.23 -2.54 -17.86
C ALA A 413 3.46 -3.40 -18.20
N SER A 414 3.60 -4.55 -17.53
CA SER A 414 4.63 -5.53 -17.88
C SER A 414 4.05 -6.57 -18.83
N SER A 415 4.82 -6.97 -19.83
CA SER A 415 4.50 -8.07 -20.73
C SER A 415 5.52 -9.19 -20.57
N GLN A 416 5.09 -10.42 -20.82
CA GLN A 416 6.01 -11.56 -20.87
C GLN A 416 6.93 -11.44 -22.10
N THR A 417 8.22 -11.56 -21.88
CA THR A 417 9.25 -11.62 -22.93
C THR A 417 9.45 -13.09 -23.30
N LEU A 418 9.23 -13.42 -24.58
CA LEU A 418 9.48 -14.76 -25.09
C LEU A 418 10.93 -14.90 -25.57
N PRO A 419 11.52 -16.12 -25.50
CA PRO A 419 12.80 -16.37 -26.13
C PRO A 419 12.75 -16.10 -27.65
N PRO A 420 13.89 -15.80 -28.29
CA PRO A 420 13.96 -15.63 -29.75
C PRO A 420 13.33 -16.81 -30.50
N GLY A 421 12.50 -16.50 -31.51
CA GLY A 421 11.80 -17.51 -32.34
C GLY A 421 10.54 -18.11 -31.71
N TRP A 422 10.29 -17.89 -30.41
CA TRP A 422 9.05 -18.33 -29.78
C TRP A 422 7.93 -17.34 -30.08
N ARG A 423 6.72 -17.89 -30.24
CA ARG A 423 5.51 -17.09 -30.46
C ARG A 423 4.36 -17.60 -29.61
N TRP A 424 3.51 -16.67 -29.20
CA TRP A 424 2.19 -17.01 -28.69
C TRP A 424 1.36 -17.57 -29.86
N GLU A 425 0.94 -18.82 -29.77
CA GLU A 425 -0.05 -19.32 -30.72
C GLU A 425 -1.38 -18.63 -30.48
N LYS A 426 -2.06 -18.28 -31.58
CA LYS A 426 -3.42 -17.75 -31.50
C LYS A 426 -4.28 -18.78 -30.77
N PRO A 427 -5.14 -18.36 -29.82
CA PRO A 427 -6.08 -19.28 -29.20
C PRO A 427 -6.83 -19.99 -30.32
N ILE A 428 -6.78 -21.32 -30.36
CA ILE A 428 -7.59 -22.07 -31.31
C ILE A 428 -9.03 -21.83 -30.86
N GLN A 429 -9.73 -20.95 -31.57
CA GLN A 429 -11.16 -20.76 -31.39
C GLN A 429 -11.85 -22.00 -31.95
N ARG A 430 -11.79 -23.11 -31.22
CA ARG A 430 -12.81 -24.14 -31.37
C ARG A 430 -14.07 -23.53 -30.80
N ALA A 431 -14.98 -23.14 -31.68
CA ALA A 431 -16.35 -22.91 -31.30
C ALA A 431 -16.86 -24.23 -30.73
N PHE A 432 -16.81 -24.37 -29.41
CA PHE A 432 -17.60 -25.40 -28.75
C PHE A 432 -19.05 -25.04 -29.02
N THR A 433 -19.64 -25.68 -30.02
CA THR A 433 -21.09 -25.67 -30.17
C THR A 433 -21.64 -26.40 -28.96
N TRP A 434 -22.82 -25.98 -28.50
CA TRP A 434 -23.46 -26.57 -27.33
C TRP A 434 -23.66 -28.11 -27.48
N GLU A 435 -23.72 -28.58 -28.72
CA GLU A 435 -23.82 -30.00 -29.09
C GLU A 435 -22.58 -30.84 -28.74
N ASP A 436 -21.38 -30.25 -28.81
CA ASP A 436 -20.14 -30.94 -28.40
C ASP A 436 -20.10 -31.14 -26.87
N SER A 437 -20.62 -30.17 -26.10
CA SER A 437 -20.73 -30.24 -24.64
C SER A 437 -21.67 -31.35 -24.17
N SER A 438 -22.78 -31.58 -24.89
CA SER A 438 -23.74 -32.64 -24.57
C SER A 438 -23.17 -34.04 -24.83
N ARG A 439 -22.38 -34.22 -25.90
CA ARG A 439 -21.74 -35.50 -26.23
C ARG A 439 -20.57 -35.88 -25.30
N GLU A 440 -19.90 -34.89 -24.70
CA GLU A 440 -18.87 -35.12 -23.67
C GLU A 440 -19.48 -35.35 -22.28
N ALA A 441 -20.60 -34.71 -21.95
CA ALA A 441 -21.33 -34.93 -20.71
C ALA A 441 -21.84 -36.38 -20.58
N ASP A 442 -22.30 -36.99 -21.68
CA ASP A 442 -22.74 -38.39 -21.71
C ASP A 442 -21.61 -39.42 -21.56
N LYS A 443 -20.34 -39.01 -21.68
CA LYS A 443 -19.16 -39.87 -21.50
C LYS A 443 -18.52 -39.76 -20.12
N MET A 444 -19.02 -38.90 -19.24
CA MET A 444 -18.53 -38.77 -17.87
C MET A 444 -19.47 -39.49 -16.89
N PRO A 445 -19.13 -40.69 -16.40
CA PRO A 445 -19.94 -41.36 -15.39
C PRO A 445 -19.83 -40.59 -14.06
N PHE A 446 -20.97 -40.07 -13.60
CA PHE A 446 -21.27 -39.59 -12.25
C PHE A 446 -20.31 -38.57 -11.63
N LEU A 447 -20.71 -37.29 -11.66
CA LEU A 447 -20.22 -36.27 -10.72
C LEU A 447 -21.33 -35.28 -10.33
N HIS A 448 -22.40 -35.81 -9.72
CA HIS A 448 -23.26 -35.05 -8.82
C HIS A 448 -22.72 -35.21 -7.39
N ARG A 449 -21.76 -34.36 -6.98
CA ARG A 449 -21.47 -34.01 -5.58
C ARG A 449 -20.53 -32.81 -5.55
N TYR A 450 -21.08 -31.61 -5.46
CA TYR A 450 -20.33 -30.41 -5.08
C TYR A 450 -20.61 -30.09 -3.62
N GLN A 451 -19.90 -30.77 -2.72
CA GLN A 451 -19.54 -30.28 -1.40
C GLN A 451 -18.26 -31.01 -1.00
N ALA A 452 -17.20 -30.22 -0.78
CA ALA A 452 -15.91 -30.57 -0.19
C ALA A 452 -15.15 -31.74 -0.84
N PHE A 453 -14.09 -31.44 -1.59
CA PHE A 453 -12.74 -32.04 -1.45
C PHE A 453 -11.79 -31.36 -2.44
N ASP A 454 -10.90 -30.54 -1.90
CA ASP A 454 -9.64 -30.18 -2.56
C ASP A 454 -8.68 -31.38 -2.45
N ASN A 455 -7.83 -31.53 -3.48
CA ASN A 455 -6.83 -32.59 -3.70
C ASN A 455 -7.35 -33.97 -4.15
N ALA A 456 -7.30 -34.22 -5.47
CA ALA A 456 -6.77 -35.49 -6.01
C ALA A 456 -6.62 -35.46 -7.55
N ARG A 457 -5.43 -35.89 -7.99
CA ARG A 457 -5.10 -36.51 -9.30
C ARG A 457 -5.37 -35.68 -10.57
N LEU A 458 -4.31 -35.02 -11.02
CA LEU A 458 -4.02 -34.94 -12.46
C LEU A 458 -3.91 -36.38 -12.99
N ARG A 459 -4.93 -36.84 -13.73
CA ARG A 459 -4.71 -37.90 -14.72
C ARG A 459 -4.04 -37.25 -15.92
N ASP A 460 -2.91 -37.80 -16.35
CA ASP A 460 -2.36 -37.55 -17.68
C ASP A 460 -3.44 -37.86 -18.70
N VAL A 461 -3.98 -36.81 -19.32
CA VAL A 461 -4.77 -36.95 -20.53
C VAL A 461 -3.77 -37.37 -21.61
N ARG A 462 -3.87 -38.60 -22.09
CA ARG A 462 -3.09 -39.08 -23.24
C ARG A 462 -3.23 -38.08 -24.38
N GLU A 463 -2.09 -37.56 -24.83
CA GLU A 463 -2.00 -36.66 -25.98
C GLU A 463 -2.69 -37.28 -27.21
N PRO A 464 -3.40 -36.49 -28.03
CA PRO A 464 -3.81 -36.96 -29.34
C PRO A 464 -2.56 -37.27 -30.16
N THR A 465 -2.39 -38.54 -30.51
CA THR A 465 -1.35 -39.04 -31.41
C THR A 465 -1.46 -38.32 -32.76
N GLY A 466 -0.62 -37.32 -32.98
CA GLY A 466 -0.63 -36.53 -34.22
C GLY A 466 0.14 -35.22 -34.20
N TYR A 467 0.69 -34.79 -33.06
CA TYR A 467 1.51 -33.58 -32.98
C TYR A 467 2.96 -33.95 -32.69
N GLY A 468 3.90 -33.31 -33.43
CA GLY A 468 5.33 -33.52 -33.21
C GLY A 468 5.78 -33.13 -31.79
N PRO A 469 6.96 -33.57 -31.33
CA PRO A 469 7.41 -33.50 -29.93
C PRO A 469 7.61 -32.09 -29.35
N ASN A 470 7.21 -31.03 -30.07
CA ASN A 470 7.54 -29.64 -29.79
C ASN A 470 6.32 -28.77 -29.43
N VAL A 471 5.18 -29.37 -29.05
CA VAL A 471 3.92 -28.65 -28.78
C VAL A 471 3.41 -28.93 -27.38
N ILE A 472 3.29 -27.89 -26.55
CA ILE A 472 2.65 -27.97 -25.22
C ILE A 472 1.26 -27.37 -25.29
N CYS A 473 0.22 -28.18 -25.02
CA CYS A 473 -1.18 -27.75 -24.95
C CYS A 473 -1.66 -27.74 -23.49
N MET A 474 -2.30 -26.65 -23.05
CA MET A 474 -3.00 -26.62 -21.76
C MET A 474 -4.33 -25.86 -21.85
N PHE A 475 -5.35 -26.38 -21.16
CA PHE A 475 -6.71 -25.83 -21.12
C PHE A 475 -6.98 -25.15 -19.77
N TRP A 476 -7.83 -24.10 -19.74
CA TRP A 476 -8.16 -23.40 -18.50
C TRP A 476 -9.58 -22.83 -18.44
N HIS A 477 -10.09 -22.68 -17.21
CA HIS A 477 -11.42 -22.20 -16.84
C HIS A 477 -11.33 -20.83 -16.14
N MET A 478 -11.90 -19.78 -16.73
CA MET A 478 -12.08 -18.48 -16.06
C MET A 478 -13.46 -18.41 -15.41
N SER A 479 -13.50 -18.21 -14.08
CA SER A 479 -14.73 -17.79 -13.38
C SER A 479 -14.70 -16.28 -13.18
N SER A 480 -15.64 -15.56 -13.78
CA SER A 480 -15.89 -14.16 -13.48
C SER A 480 -16.80 -14.07 -12.25
N ALA A 481 -16.30 -13.50 -11.15
CA ALA A 481 -17.14 -13.14 -10.02
C ALA A 481 -17.88 -11.83 -10.37
N GLY A 482 -19.16 -11.94 -10.77
CA GLY A 482 -20.02 -10.78 -11.03
C GLY A 482 -21.24 -11.13 -11.88
N PHE A 483 -22.42 -10.76 -11.40
CA PHE A 483 -23.74 -11.14 -11.91
C PHE A 483 -23.98 -10.86 -13.41
N ARG A 484 -23.87 -11.91 -14.23
CA ARG A 484 -24.75 -12.32 -15.36
C ARG A 484 -24.11 -13.59 -15.96
N ARG A 485 -24.93 -14.57 -16.37
CA ARG A 485 -24.51 -15.92 -16.81
C ARG A 485 -23.20 -15.88 -17.63
N PRO A 486 -22.06 -16.39 -17.11
CA PRO A 486 -20.81 -16.35 -17.86
C PRO A 486 -20.90 -17.35 -19.03
N SER A 487 -20.55 -16.88 -20.22
CA SER A 487 -20.16 -17.78 -21.31
C SER A 487 -18.75 -18.29 -20.99
N PHE A 488 -18.60 -19.59 -20.84
CA PHE A 488 -17.30 -20.22 -20.58
C PHE A 488 -16.49 -20.22 -21.87
N LYS A 489 -15.43 -19.42 -21.94
CA LYS A 489 -14.44 -19.50 -23.02
C LYS A 489 -13.18 -20.14 -22.47
N TYR A 490 -12.91 -21.37 -22.90
CA TYR A 490 -11.61 -22.00 -22.69
C TYR A 490 -10.62 -21.39 -23.69
N GLN A 491 -9.62 -20.66 -23.20
CA GLN A 491 -8.49 -20.23 -24.01
C GLN A 491 -7.30 -21.14 -23.73
N ALA A 492 -7.01 -22.03 -24.67
CA ALA A 492 -5.74 -22.72 -24.73
C ALA A 492 -4.75 -21.81 -25.46
N ILE A 493 -3.68 -21.42 -24.77
CA ILE A 493 -2.59 -20.65 -25.37
C ILE A 493 -1.39 -21.58 -25.41
N ARG A 494 -0.86 -21.79 -26.62
CA ARG A 494 0.27 -22.68 -26.86
C ARG A 494 1.52 -21.85 -27.10
N LEU A 495 2.65 -22.41 -26.71
CA LEU A 495 3.97 -21.90 -27.06
C LEU A 495 4.56 -22.85 -28.09
N GLN A 496 4.94 -22.29 -29.24
CA GLN A 496 5.59 -23.05 -30.30
C GLN A 496 7.09 -22.76 -30.27
N ARG A 497 7.92 -23.80 -30.13
CA ARG A 497 9.36 -23.68 -30.38
C ARG A 497 9.59 -23.39 -31.87
N PRO A 498 10.58 -22.57 -32.21
CA PRO A 498 11.00 -22.44 -33.60
C PRO A 498 11.34 -23.82 -34.14
N ILE A 499 10.83 -24.13 -35.34
CA ILE A 499 11.25 -25.31 -36.09
C ILE A 499 12.66 -24.98 -36.55
N GLU A 500 13.67 -25.68 -36.00
CA GLU A 500 15.03 -25.58 -36.53
C GLU A 500 14.94 -25.92 -38.02
N PRO A 501 15.51 -25.09 -38.92
CA PRO A 501 15.59 -25.46 -40.32
C PRO A 501 16.30 -26.81 -40.35
N SER A 502 15.60 -27.84 -40.81
CA SER A 502 16.21 -29.12 -41.11
C SER A 502 17.42 -28.81 -41.96
N GLN A 503 18.62 -29.11 -41.46
CA GLN A 503 19.81 -29.11 -42.28
C GLN A 503 19.45 -30.00 -43.48
N GLU A 504 19.30 -29.37 -44.65
CA GLU A 504 19.39 -30.10 -45.91
C GLU A 504 20.76 -30.76 -45.86
N VAL A 505 20.74 -32.06 -45.59
CA VAL A 505 21.89 -32.92 -45.77
C VAL A 505 22.07 -32.98 -47.28
N ASP A 506 23.06 -32.22 -47.79
CA ASP A 506 23.62 -32.46 -49.12
C ASP A 506 24.25 -33.85 -49.18
#